data_AF-A0AAW1LH73-F1
#
_entry.id   AF-A0AAW1LH73-F1
#
_cell.length_a   1.000
_cell.length_b   1.000
_cell.length_c   1.000
_cell.angle_alpha   90.00
_cell.angle_beta   90.00
_cell.angle_gamma   90.00
#
_symmetry.space_group_name_H-M   'P 1'
#
loop_
_entity.id
_entity.type
_entity.pdbx_description
1 polymer ?
#
loop_
_entity_poly.entity_id
_entity_poly.type
_entity_poly.pdbx_seq_one_letter_code
_entity_poly.pdbx_strand_id
1 'polypeptide(L)'
;MDTKINFEGKGADSLHESVDALEAAKSLAQASGAVVAVSGAMDIVTDGNQVIGAHNGVPMMQKITSGCSVTALIAAFVAVEPTHALEAAVSALSIFGVAGELGMESAKGPASLRVNLIDSLCGLDEGTVLKFFHYFEAEEFYSRDSLPSLVSEVDNNPEQ
;
A
#
# COMPACT_ATOMS: atom_id res chain seq x y z
N MET A 1 -13.52 18.17 23.73
CA MET A 1 -13.64 19.23 22.71
C MET A 1 -13.21 18.58 21.43
N ASP A 2 -14.19 18.01 20.76
CA ASP A 2 -14.04 17.00 19.73
C ASP A 2 -13.77 17.66 18.38
N THR A 3 -12.60 17.41 17.82
CA THR A 3 -12.33 17.77 16.42
C THR A 3 -12.31 16.48 15.63
N LYS A 4 -13.47 16.15 15.04
CA LYS A 4 -13.60 15.09 14.04
C LYS A 4 -12.77 15.46 12.81
N ILE A 5 -11.83 14.61 12.42
CA ILE A 5 -11.14 14.72 11.13
C ILE A 5 -11.88 13.85 10.12
N ASN A 6 -12.31 14.48 9.02
CA ASN A 6 -12.97 13.81 7.90
C ASN A 6 -11.92 13.21 6.96
N PHE A 7 -12.11 11.95 6.58
CA PHE A 7 -11.54 11.40 5.36
C PHE A 7 -12.10 12.18 4.17
N GLU A 8 -11.30 13.03 3.53
CA GLU A 8 -11.59 13.54 2.19
C GLU A 8 -11.21 12.49 1.13
N GLY A 9 -11.77 11.28 1.29
CA GLY A 9 -12.07 10.38 0.19
C GLY A 9 -13.51 10.67 -0.22
N LYS A 10 -13.73 10.97 -1.50
CA LYS A 10 -15.03 11.34 -2.05
C LYS A 10 -16.06 10.19 -1.86
N GLY A 11 -16.84 10.24 -0.77
CA GLY A 11 -18.11 9.52 -0.62
C GLY A 11 -18.07 8.19 0.15
N ALA A 12 -19.18 7.89 0.83
CA ALA A 12 -19.46 6.60 1.47
C ALA A 12 -19.43 5.39 0.49
N ASP A 13 -19.39 5.68 -0.82
CA ASP A 13 -19.30 4.69 -1.90
C ASP A 13 -17.91 4.03 -1.97
N SER A 14 -16.81 4.77 -1.72
CA SER A 14 -15.44 4.20 -1.78
C SER A 14 -15.14 3.21 -0.63
N LEU A 15 -15.83 3.35 0.50
CA LEU A 15 -15.75 2.41 1.61
C LEU A 15 -16.48 1.10 1.29
N HIS A 16 -17.63 1.18 0.61
CA HIS A 16 -18.35 -0.02 0.15
C HIS A 16 -17.55 -0.77 -0.92
N GLU A 17 -16.94 -0.06 -1.88
CA GLU A 17 -16.08 -0.68 -2.90
C GLU A 17 -14.87 -1.40 -2.31
N SER A 18 -14.27 -0.85 -1.24
CA SER A 18 -13.10 -1.45 -0.57
C SER A 18 -13.46 -2.73 0.20
N VAL A 19 -14.65 -2.76 0.82
CA VAL A 19 -15.16 -3.95 1.53
C VAL A 19 -15.57 -5.05 0.54
N ASP A 20 -16.24 -4.70 -0.54
CA ASP A 20 -16.66 -5.66 -1.58
C ASP A 20 -15.45 -6.28 -2.28
N ALA A 21 -14.41 -5.49 -2.57
CA ALA A 21 -13.15 -5.98 -3.13
C ALA A 21 -12.44 -6.95 -2.19
N LEU A 22 -12.46 -6.69 -0.87
CA LEU A 22 -11.86 -7.56 0.14
C LEU A 22 -12.58 -8.92 0.23
N GLU A 23 -13.91 -8.93 0.28
CA GLU A 23 -14.69 -10.17 0.32
C GLU A 23 -14.50 -11.01 -0.95
N ALA A 24 -14.45 -10.35 -2.11
CA ALA A 24 -14.14 -11.00 -3.37
C ALA A 24 -12.72 -11.60 -3.37
N ALA A 25 -11.73 -10.88 -2.86
CA ALA A 25 -10.36 -11.36 -2.75
C ALA A 25 -10.24 -12.58 -1.83
N LYS A 26 -10.89 -12.53 -0.65
CA LYS A 26 -10.96 -13.68 0.28
C LYS A 26 -11.59 -14.89 -0.39
N SER A 27 -12.74 -14.70 -1.04
CA SER A 27 -13.45 -15.78 -1.74
C SER A 27 -12.58 -16.40 -2.83
N LEU A 28 -11.86 -15.58 -3.60
CA LEU A 28 -10.94 -16.05 -4.63
C LEU A 28 -9.75 -16.82 -4.04
N ALA A 29 -9.18 -16.33 -2.94
CA ALA A 29 -8.07 -16.98 -2.25
C ALA A 29 -8.49 -18.36 -1.71
N GLN A 30 -9.65 -18.44 -1.05
CA GLN A 30 -10.21 -19.72 -0.58
C GLN A 30 -10.50 -20.70 -1.72
N ALA A 31 -11.07 -20.22 -2.83
CA ALA A 31 -11.43 -21.07 -3.96
C ALA A 31 -10.21 -21.59 -4.74
N SER A 32 -9.14 -20.80 -4.80
CA SER A 32 -7.93 -21.14 -5.57
C SER A 32 -6.82 -21.77 -4.73
N GLY A 33 -6.84 -21.57 -3.41
CA GLY A 33 -5.72 -21.88 -2.52
C GLY A 33 -4.51 -20.96 -2.70
N ALA A 34 -4.67 -19.84 -3.41
CA ALA A 34 -3.60 -18.89 -3.68
C ALA A 34 -3.68 -17.67 -2.75
N VAL A 35 -2.53 -17.01 -2.57
CA VAL A 35 -2.49 -15.65 -2.02
C VAL A 35 -3.00 -14.67 -3.09
N VAL A 36 -3.93 -13.80 -2.70
CA VAL A 36 -4.52 -12.77 -3.56
C VAL A 36 -4.11 -11.41 -3.04
N ALA A 37 -3.49 -10.60 -3.91
CA ALA A 37 -3.16 -9.21 -3.66
C ALA A 37 -4.08 -8.28 -4.47
N VAL A 38 -4.62 -7.26 -3.81
CA VAL A 38 -5.44 -6.20 -4.39
C VAL A 38 -4.74 -4.87 -4.13
N SER A 39 -4.28 -4.21 -5.18
CA SER A 39 -3.59 -2.92 -5.07
C SER A 39 -4.57 -1.75 -5.23
N GLY A 40 -4.39 -0.69 -4.45
CA GLY A 40 -5.31 0.46 -4.45
C GLY A 40 -4.72 1.72 -3.82
N ALA A 41 -5.57 2.56 -3.22
CA ALA A 41 -5.10 3.60 -2.29
C ALA A 41 -4.50 2.99 -1.01
N MET A 42 -4.89 1.75 -0.72
CA MET A 42 -4.32 0.88 0.27
C MET A 42 -4.21 -0.50 -0.36
N ASP A 43 -3.08 -1.15 -0.17
CA ASP A 43 -2.84 -2.48 -0.72
C ASP A 43 -3.29 -3.52 0.30
N ILE A 44 -3.94 -4.58 -0.18
CA ILE A 44 -4.51 -5.64 0.67
C ILE A 44 -4.05 -6.98 0.11
N VAL A 45 -3.60 -7.88 0.99
CA VAL A 45 -3.22 -9.24 0.62
C VAL A 45 -3.90 -10.24 1.54
N THR A 46 -4.43 -11.34 0.99
CA THR A 46 -5.13 -12.38 1.74
C THR A 46 -4.83 -13.78 1.21
N ASP A 47 -4.75 -14.76 2.11
CA ASP A 47 -4.73 -16.20 1.80
C ASP A 47 -6.12 -16.83 1.93
N GLY A 48 -7.16 -16.02 2.17
CA GLY A 48 -8.54 -16.45 2.40
C GLY A 48 -8.92 -16.62 3.87
N ASN A 49 -7.93 -16.70 4.78
CA ASN A 49 -8.14 -16.77 6.23
C ASN A 49 -7.65 -15.50 6.92
N GLN A 50 -6.45 -15.08 6.56
CA GLN A 50 -5.76 -13.89 7.06
C GLN A 50 -5.81 -12.80 6.01
N VAL A 51 -5.72 -11.56 6.46
CA VAL A 51 -5.65 -10.40 5.59
C VAL A 51 -4.66 -9.42 6.21
N ILE A 52 -3.75 -8.93 5.39
CA ILE A 52 -2.74 -7.96 5.78
C ILE A 52 -2.83 -6.78 4.81
N GLY A 53 -2.82 -5.57 5.35
CA GLY A 53 -2.83 -4.33 4.58
C GLY A 53 -1.47 -3.62 4.61
N ALA A 54 -1.13 -2.91 3.53
CA ALA A 54 -0.01 -1.98 3.46
C ALA A 54 -0.51 -0.61 3.03
N HIS A 55 -0.03 0.44 3.71
CA HIS A 55 -0.39 1.81 3.41
C HIS A 55 0.86 2.63 3.05
N ASN A 56 1.33 2.42 1.83
CA ASN A 56 2.44 3.16 1.24
C ASN A 56 2.11 3.60 -0.19
N GLY A 57 2.90 4.53 -0.72
CA GLY A 57 2.80 5.03 -2.09
C GLY A 57 2.19 6.42 -2.20
N VAL A 58 2.07 6.90 -3.44
CA VAL A 58 1.56 8.24 -3.73
C VAL A 58 0.48 8.20 -4.81
N PRO A 59 -0.55 9.08 -4.76
CA PRO A 59 -1.63 9.08 -5.76
C PRO A 59 -1.16 9.19 -7.22
N MET A 60 0.00 9.82 -7.46
CA MET A 60 0.57 9.95 -8.79
C MET A 60 1.00 8.61 -9.40
N MET A 61 1.19 7.55 -8.61
CA MET A 61 1.49 6.21 -9.11
C MET A 61 0.37 5.64 -9.97
N GLN A 62 -0.89 6.07 -9.79
CA GLN A 62 -2.00 5.66 -10.67
C GLN A 62 -1.90 6.25 -12.10
N LYS A 63 -0.98 7.20 -12.32
CA LYS A 63 -0.73 7.82 -13.64
C LYS A 63 0.42 7.18 -14.40
N ILE A 64 1.04 6.13 -13.86
CA ILE A 64 2.12 5.38 -14.51
C ILE A 64 1.74 3.91 -14.65
N THR A 65 2.23 3.25 -15.70
CA THR A 65 2.09 1.81 -15.85
C THR A 65 3.17 1.11 -15.02
N SER A 66 2.78 0.58 -13.86
CA SER A 66 3.68 -0.12 -12.91
C SER A 66 3.23 -1.55 -12.55
N GLY A 67 2.02 -1.97 -12.94
CA GLY A 67 1.43 -3.24 -12.50
C GLY A 67 2.34 -4.46 -12.69
N CYS A 68 2.89 -4.66 -13.89
CA CYS A 68 3.80 -5.79 -14.15
C CYS A 68 5.10 -5.72 -13.31
N SER A 69 5.58 -4.52 -12.99
CA SER A 69 6.76 -4.33 -12.14
C SER A 69 6.46 -4.75 -10.70
N VAL A 70 5.30 -4.37 -10.17
CA VAL A 70 4.84 -4.79 -8.84
C VAL A 70 4.68 -6.32 -8.78
N THR A 71 4.02 -6.91 -9.78
CA THR A 71 3.84 -8.37 -9.83
C THR A 71 5.19 -9.10 -9.90
N ALA A 72 6.14 -8.60 -10.68
CA ALA A 72 7.48 -9.17 -10.74
C ALA A 72 8.23 -9.05 -9.40
N LEU A 73 8.06 -7.93 -8.69
CA LEU A 73 8.65 -7.74 -7.37
C LEU A 73 8.03 -8.70 -6.34
N ILE A 74 6.71 -8.86 -6.31
CA ILE A 74 6.02 -9.85 -5.47
C ILE A 74 6.58 -11.25 -5.74
N ALA A 75 6.73 -11.64 -7.01
CA ALA A 75 7.28 -12.94 -7.37
C ALA A 75 8.72 -13.12 -6.87
N ALA A 76 9.55 -12.08 -6.92
CA ALA A 76 10.91 -12.12 -6.40
C ALA A 76 10.94 -12.34 -4.88
N PHE A 77 10.05 -11.67 -4.13
CA PHE A 77 9.95 -11.82 -2.67
C PHE A 77 9.45 -13.22 -2.29
N VAL A 78 8.38 -13.70 -2.95
CA VAL A 78 7.84 -15.04 -2.72
C VAL A 78 8.85 -16.14 -3.09
N ALA A 79 9.69 -15.91 -4.10
CA ALA A 79 10.73 -16.87 -4.47
C ALA A 79 11.81 -17.05 -3.38
N VAL A 80 12.08 -16.00 -2.59
CA VAL A 80 13.02 -16.07 -1.46
C VAL A 80 12.37 -16.72 -0.24
N GLU A 81 11.10 -16.43 0.01
CA GLU A 81 10.36 -16.96 1.16
C GLU A 81 9.02 -17.60 0.73
N PRO A 82 9.03 -18.81 0.14
CA PRO A 82 7.84 -19.42 -0.43
C PRO A 82 6.85 -19.92 0.63
N THR A 83 7.30 -20.13 1.87
CA THR A 83 6.42 -20.61 2.95
C THR A 83 5.65 -19.48 3.63
N HIS A 84 6.09 -18.23 3.46
CA HIS A 84 5.42 -17.02 3.97
C HIS A 84 5.01 -16.11 2.80
N ALA A 85 4.31 -16.69 1.81
CA ALA A 85 3.95 -16.00 0.58
C ALA A 85 3.02 -14.77 0.82
N LEU A 86 2.20 -14.81 1.88
CA LEU A 86 1.32 -13.71 2.27
C LEU A 86 2.16 -12.49 2.71
N GLU A 87 3.07 -12.69 3.66
CA GLU A 87 3.97 -11.68 4.20
C GLU A 87 4.96 -11.18 3.14
N ALA A 88 5.46 -12.08 2.30
CA ALA A 88 6.35 -11.74 1.19
C ALA A 88 5.66 -10.81 0.17
N ALA A 89 4.39 -11.08 -0.17
CA ALA A 89 3.62 -10.24 -1.09
C ALA A 89 3.34 -8.85 -0.50
N VAL A 90 2.95 -8.77 0.77
CA VAL A 90 2.75 -7.49 1.48
C VAL A 90 4.05 -6.71 1.52
N SER A 91 5.17 -7.37 1.85
CA SER A 91 6.48 -6.73 1.93
C SER A 91 6.89 -6.10 0.59
N ALA A 92 6.66 -6.82 -0.51
CA ALA A 92 6.93 -6.30 -1.85
C ALA A 92 6.07 -5.08 -2.19
N LEU A 93 4.78 -5.08 -1.83
CA LEU A 93 3.87 -3.96 -2.03
C LEU A 93 4.29 -2.74 -1.20
N SER A 94 4.56 -2.92 0.09
CA SER A 94 5.09 -1.88 0.97
C SER A 94 6.37 -1.26 0.41
N ILE A 95 7.33 -2.09 0.01
CA ILE A 95 8.61 -1.63 -0.56
C ILE A 95 8.40 -0.85 -1.86
N PHE A 96 7.49 -1.31 -2.72
CA PHE A 96 7.15 -0.60 -3.94
C PHE A 96 6.49 0.76 -3.65
N GLY A 97 5.60 0.81 -2.67
CA GLY A 97 4.98 2.05 -2.20
C GLY A 97 6.00 3.04 -1.62
N VAL A 98 6.88 2.57 -0.73
CA VAL A 98 7.96 3.39 -0.14
C VAL A 98 8.87 3.95 -1.23
N ALA A 99 9.28 3.13 -2.21
CA ALA A 99 10.06 3.63 -3.33
C ALA A 99 9.30 4.68 -4.16
N GLY A 100 7.97 4.57 -4.25
CA GLY A 100 7.10 5.56 -4.88
C GLY A 100 7.07 6.89 -4.11
N GLU A 101 6.99 6.84 -2.78
CA GLU A 101 7.06 8.01 -1.91
C GLU A 101 8.40 8.74 -2.06
N LEU A 102 9.51 8.01 -1.93
CA LEU A 102 10.86 8.55 -2.10
C LEU A 102 11.05 9.12 -3.51
N GLY A 103 10.59 8.40 -4.54
CA GLY A 103 10.67 8.86 -5.91
C GLY A 103 9.87 10.15 -6.17
N MET A 104 8.78 10.36 -5.42
CA MET A 104 7.93 11.53 -5.53
C MET A 104 8.59 12.79 -4.97
N GLU A 105 9.50 12.70 -4.00
CA GLU A 105 10.19 13.85 -3.41
C GLU A 105 10.85 14.75 -4.45
N SER A 106 11.37 14.14 -5.53
CA SER A 106 12.02 14.86 -6.64
C SER A 106 11.24 14.82 -7.96
N ALA A 107 10.06 14.18 -8.00
CA ALA A 107 9.29 14.04 -9.24
C ALA A 107 8.47 15.31 -9.53
N LYS A 108 8.41 15.69 -10.81
CA LYS A 108 7.62 16.82 -11.32
C LYS A 108 6.36 16.41 -12.08
N GLY A 109 6.15 15.10 -12.23
CA GLY A 109 5.09 14.51 -13.03
C GLY A 109 5.31 13.00 -13.23
N PRO A 110 4.37 12.32 -13.93
CA PRO A 110 4.34 10.86 -14.02
C PRO A 110 5.60 10.26 -14.67
N ALA A 111 6.13 10.91 -15.72
CA ALA A 111 7.35 10.43 -16.36
C ALA A 111 8.56 10.46 -15.42
N SER A 112 8.78 11.58 -14.72
CA SER A 112 9.85 11.70 -13.72
C SER A 112 9.62 10.80 -12.51
N LEU A 113 8.36 10.60 -12.07
CA LEU A 113 8.05 9.68 -10.99
C LEU A 113 8.44 8.25 -11.37
N ARG A 114 8.13 7.81 -12.59
CA ARG A 114 8.50 6.47 -13.06
C ARG A 114 10.02 6.24 -13.01
N VAL A 115 10.81 7.24 -13.44
CA VAL A 115 12.27 7.16 -13.39
C VAL A 115 12.75 7.12 -11.95
N ASN A 116 12.32 8.08 -11.13
CA ASN A 116 12.75 8.17 -9.74
C ASN A 116 12.30 6.97 -8.89
N LEU A 117 11.15 6.36 -9.18
CA LEU A 117 10.69 5.12 -8.55
C LEU A 117 11.66 3.96 -8.79
N ILE A 118 12.14 3.81 -10.04
CA ILE A 118 13.12 2.76 -10.39
C ILE A 118 14.45 3.03 -9.67
N ASP A 119 14.91 4.28 -9.67
CA ASP A 119 16.14 4.68 -8.98
C ASP A 119 16.02 4.46 -7.46
N SER A 120 14.86 4.78 -6.88
CA SER A 120 14.57 4.56 -5.46
C SER A 120 14.54 3.07 -5.12
N LEU A 121 13.91 2.22 -5.96
CA LEU A 121 13.95 0.77 -5.80
C LEU A 121 15.38 0.22 -5.83
N CYS A 122 16.26 0.79 -6.65
CA CYS A 122 17.67 0.37 -6.73
C CYS A 122 18.50 0.85 -5.53
N GLY A 123 18.19 2.03 -4.99
CA GLY A 123 18.91 2.66 -3.88
C GLY A 123 18.37 2.32 -2.48
N LEU A 124 17.28 1.55 -2.38
CA LEU A 124 16.68 1.17 -1.10
C LEU A 124 17.64 0.36 -0.22
N ASP A 125 17.68 0.70 1.06
CA ASP A 125 18.43 -0.02 2.09
C ASP A 125 17.54 -0.42 3.28
N GLU A 126 18.06 -1.29 4.14
CA GLU A 126 17.36 -1.79 5.33
C GLU A 126 16.90 -0.66 6.26
N GLY A 127 17.73 0.35 6.46
CA GLY A 127 17.41 1.49 7.34
C GLY A 127 16.20 2.27 6.83
N THR A 128 16.11 2.45 5.52
CA THR A 128 14.98 3.11 4.86
C THR A 128 13.73 2.25 4.96
N VAL A 129 13.83 0.96 4.67
CA VAL A 129 12.68 0.04 4.77
C VAL A 129 12.12 0.04 6.19
N LEU A 130 12.95 -0.17 7.22
CA LEU A 130 12.51 -0.22 8.61
C LEU A 130 11.83 1.06 9.09
N LYS A 131 12.14 2.22 8.48
CA LYS A 131 11.53 3.50 8.85
C LYS A 131 10.12 3.69 8.29
N PHE A 132 9.83 3.10 7.13
CA PHE A 132 8.58 3.32 6.38
C PHE A 132 7.72 2.06 6.25
N PHE A 133 8.14 0.93 6.81
CA PHE A 133 7.41 -0.32 6.76
C PHE A 133 6.18 -0.28 7.67
N HIS A 134 5.03 0.07 7.08
CA HIS A 134 3.76 0.20 7.78
C HIS A 134 2.78 -0.82 7.19
N TYR A 135 2.58 -1.93 7.89
CA TYR A 135 1.52 -2.89 7.59
C TYR A 135 0.70 -3.17 8.84
N PHE A 136 -0.52 -3.64 8.65
CA PHE A 136 -1.48 -3.87 9.71
C PHE A 136 -2.33 -5.10 9.40
N GLU A 137 -2.75 -5.82 10.43
CA GLU A 137 -3.63 -6.97 10.30
C GLU A 137 -5.09 -6.52 10.19
N ALA A 138 -5.86 -7.18 9.33
CA ALA A 138 -7.17 -6.65 8.97
C ALA A 138 -8.29 -6.86 10.00
N GLU A 139 -8.00 -7.38 11.19
CA GLU A 139 -8.97 -7.35 12.29
C GLU A 139 -9.42 -5.89 12.59
N GLU A 140 -8.62 -4.90 12.19
CA GLU A 140 -8.94 -3.47 12.26
C GLU A 140 -9.89 -2.96 11.17
N PHE A 141 -9.98 -3.60 9.99
CA PHE A 141 -10.89 -3.15 8.90
C PHE A 141 -12.38 -3.33 9.24
N TYR A 142 -12.71 -4.31 10.08
CA TYR A 142 -14.10 -4.63 10.45
C TYR A 142 -14.58 -3.89 11.70
N SER A 143 -13.67 -3.28 12.47
CA SER A 143 -14.05 -2.41 13.57
C SER A 143 -14.41 -1.06 12.99
N ARG A 144 -15.71 -0.76 12.91
CA ARG A 144 -16.36 0.45 12.37
C ARG A 144 -15.74 1.82 12.74
N ASP A 145 -14.75 1.88 13.64
CA ASP A 145 -14.24 3.09 14.28
C ASP A 145 -12.69 3.19 14.39
N SER A 146 -11.88 2.33 13.76
CA SER A 146 -10.42 2.34 14.02
C SER A 146 -9.57 2.10 12.77
N LEU A 147 -9.50 3.10 11.89
CA LEU A 147 -8.30 3.30 11.05
C LEU A 147 -7.27 4.09 11.88
N PRO A 148 -5.99 3.66 11.96
CA PRO A 148 -4.97 4.40 12.67
C PRO A 148 -4.79 5.79 12.05
N SER A 149 -4.96 6.83 12.87
CA SER A 149 -4.71 8.22 12.51
C SER A 149 -3.22 8.52 12.66
N LEU A 150 -2.44 8.31 11.60
CA LEU A 150 -1.13 8.93 11.37
C LEU A 150 -1.16 9.41 9.91
N VAL A 151 -1.09 10.70 9.57
CA VAL A 151 0.04 11.62 9.73
C VAL A 151 -0.44 13.07 9.53
N SER A 152 0.05 14.03 10.33
CA SER A 152 0.48 15.35 9.82
C SER A 152 1.27 16.16 10.86
N GLU A 153 2.59 16.06 10.81
CA GLU A 153 3.46 17.22 11.10
C GLU A 153 4.39 17.41 9.89
N VAL A 154 3.87 18.08 8.86
CA VAL A 154 4.69 18.94 7.99
C VAL A 154 4.02 20.31 8.02
N ASP A 155 4.65 21.14 8.84
CA ASP A 155 4.50 22.57 8.99
C ASP A 155 4.51 23.27 7.61
N ASN A 156 3.33 23.72 7.17
CA ASN A 156 3.19 24.75 6.14
C ASN A 156 2.87 26.06 6.85
N ASN A 157 3.89 26.84 7.14
CA ASN A 157 3.74 28.23 7.55
C ASN A 157 3.83 29.14 6.31
N PRO A 158 2.72 29.73 5.82
CA PRO A 158 2.76 30.96 5.06
C PRO A 158 2.59 32.15 6.02
N GLU A 159 3.43 33.17 5.86
CA GLU A 159 3.41 34.49 6.53
C GLU A 159 4.32 34.66 7.77
N GLN A 160 5.64 34.75 7.53
CA GLN A 160 6.46 35.93 7.89
C GLN A 160 7.50 36.20 6.79
#